data_AF-A0A3E0M1I7-F1
#
_entry.id   AF-A0A3E0M1I7-F1
#
_cell.length_a   1.000
_cell.length_b   1.000
_cell.length_c   1.000
_cell.angle_alpha   90.00
_cell.angle_beta   90.00
_cell.angle_gamma   90.00
#
_symmetry.space_group_name_H-M   'P 1'
#
loop_
_entity.id
_entity.type
_entity.pdbx_description
1 polymer ?
#
loop_
_entity_poly.entity_id
_entity_poly.type
_entity_poly.pdbx_seq_one_letter_code
_entity_poly.pdbx_strand_id
1 'polypeptide(L)'
;MKNRLGLHLMANKEKGFALPLAVLIGLILMGTGMTMMMRAQADQSKVIAQNARADGLRSSEIGVARVRDLLNSVRVMATVNSECTSGDCWQTVQVPSTGTPLREDLTRLNITTACGNPSRENEIANKILAPTNQRSASPGLRDLASGQWFQLNDNRYYRVVGYNFNKSEATNIVGLGVLTLEGRSRKSAATDLTKTLPDIDKDDNAASRNRVVVSIPILPSLPLAFDRTTAPALWISEGAPEDGAKFEGDVVMSDTTTTPELECSISRDKIQQPTPAPNTPYKAQVVRFVPKDLPQLPNRPNETDVPERQRNLELTSPETFPRLGDTESPSGAYEYFVYDINLSGSDQITITPGKRVVFYVIGKINGAIKHDCSSVSPPTVCKPGNLQIYAYGEAGNLIGGTPDPEICLRGSERLEAFIFAPNYSLGKTGTGAFVGAAWGKNWGKNSGCASPNNTVAVTQGVEWTELIRNLQPNPSKNLPRLDGIANWCEEPIDTAPGASECN
;
A
#
# COMPACT_ATOMS: atom_id res chain seq x y z
N MET A 1 107.77 17.92 -12.02
CA MET A 1 108.01 16.84 -11.02
C MET A 1 106.80 16.80 -10.11
N LYS A 2 105.98 15.75 -10.18
CA LYS A 2 104.74 15.59 -9.41
C LYS A 2 104.76 14.25 -8.68
N ASN A 3 104.53 14.30 -7.38
CA ASN A 3 104.42 13.20 -6.44
C ASN A 3 103.39 12.15 -6.87
N ARG A 4 103.72 10.86 -6.71
CA ARG A 4 102.72 9.80 -6.50
C ARG A 4 103.15 8.88 -5.36
N LEU A 5 102.19 8.77 -4.44
CA LEU A 5 102.16 8.02 -3.20
C LEU A 5 102.45 6.53 -3.42
N GLY A 6 103.26 5.96 -2.52
CA GLY A 6 103.53 4.54 -2.44
C GLY A 6 102.30 3.75 -2.03
N LEU A 7 101.99 2.73 -2.81
CA LEU A 7 101.19 1.59 -2.40
C LEU A 7 102.12 0.40 -2.47
N HIS A 8 102.34 -0.26 -1.33
CA HIS A 8 102.71 -1.67 -1.14
C HIS A 8 103.49 -1.76 0.18
N LEU A 9 102.81 -2.11 1.27
CA LEU A 9 103.03 -3.39 1.94
C LEU A 9 102.12 -3.55 3.16
N MET A 10 101.93 -4.82 3.52
CA MET A 10 101.25 -5.38 4.69
C MET A 10 99.75 -5.63 4.48
N ALA A 11 99.20 -6.81 4.75
CA ALA A 11 99.73 -8.12 5.09
C ALA A 11 98.52 -9.08 5.03
N ASN A 12 98.76 -10.34 4.68
CA ASN A 12 97.77 -11.41 4.75
C ASN A 12 97.23 -11.61 6.17
N LYS A 13 95.92 -11.43 6.35
CA LYS A 13 94.99 -11.99 7.38
C LYS A 13 93.65 -11.31 7.05
N GLU A 14 92.59 -11.92 6.54
CA GLU A 14 91.94 -13.19 6.87
C GLU A 14 91.21 -13.70 5.60
N LYS A 15 91.50 -14.91 5.13
CA LYS A 15 90.75 -15.54 4.02
C LYS A 15 90.03 -16.84 4.41
N GLY A 16 89.82 -17.06 5.72
CA GLY A 16 89.16 -18.28 6.24
C GLY A 16 87.76 -18.08 6.81
N PHE A 17 87.34 -16.85 7.14
CA PHE A 17 86.10 -16.59 7.89
C PHE A 17 84.97 -15.92 7.09
N ALA A 18 85.26 -15.43 5.88
CA ALA A 18 84.26 -14.77 5.04
C ALA A 18 83.20 -15.75 4.49
N LEU A 19 83.58 -16.99 4.22
CA LEU A 19 82.70 -17.99 3.61
C LEU A 19 81.67 -18.56 4.63
N PRO A 20 82.06 -18.92 5.88
CA PRO A 20 81.09 -19.24 6.92
C PRO A 20 80.17 -18.07 7.27
N LEU A 21 80.70 -16.84 7.36
CA LEU A 21 79.92 -15.65 7.68
C LEU A 21 78.90 -15.31 6.58
N ALA A 22 79.28 -15.41 5.30
CA ALA A 22 78.38 -15.19 4.17
C ALA A 22 77.28 -16.27 4.10
N VAL A 23 77.59 -17.53 4.41
CA VAL A 23 76.60 -18.62 4.50
C VAL A 23 75.64 -18.39 5.67
N LEU A 24 76.14 -17.91 6.81
CA LEU A 24 75.33 -17.67 8.01
C LEU A 24 74.40 -16.46 7.84
N ILE A 25 74.88 -15.38 7.21
CA ILE A 25 74.06 -14.23 6.81
C ILE A 25 73.04 -14.64 5.74
N GLY A 26 73.43 -15.47 4.76
CA GLY A 26 72.53 -16.02 3.75
C GLY A 26 71.40 -16.88 4.33
N LEU A 27 71.71 -17.70 5.34
CA LEU A 27 70.73 -18.52 6.06
C LEU A 27 69.77 -17.67 6.92
N ILE A 28 70.27 -16.62 7.58
CA ILE A 28 69.43 -15.70 8.35
C ILE A 28 68.48 -14.94 7.40
N LEU A 29 68.99 -14.43 6.27
CA LEU A 29 68.18 -13.73 5.27
C LEU A 29 67.15 -14.66 4.62
N MET A 30 67.50 -15.92 4.31
CA MET A 30 66.55 -16.94 3.84
C MET A 30 65.48 -17.25 4.89
N GLY A 31 65.84 -17.41 6.17
CA GLY A 31 64.89 -17.66 7.26
C GLY A 31 63.91 -16.50 7.46
N THR A 32 64.39 -15.26 7.38
CA THR A 32 63.52 -14.07 7.42
C THR A 32 62.65 -13.95 6.17
N GLY A 33 63.17 -14.33 4.99
CA GLY A 33 62.41 -14.36 3.74
C GLY A 33 61.29 -15.40 3.75
N MET A 34 61.56 -16.61 4.23
CA MET A 34 60.55 -17.68 4.36
C MET A 34 59.44 -17.30 5.35
N THR A 35 59.79 -16.69 6.49
CA THR A 35 58.80 -16.28 7.49
C THR A 35 57.95 -15.09 7.02
N MET A 36 58.54 -14.13 6.29
CA MET A 36 57.78 -13.06 5.62
C MET A 36 56.89 -13.60 4.50
N MET A 37 57.34 -14.59 3.74
CA MET A 37 56.55 -15.23 2.69
C MET A 37 55.38 -16.04 3.26
N MET A 38 55.60 -16.77 4.36
CA MET A 38 54.52 -17.48 5.08
C MET A 38 53.49 -16.52 5.66
N ARG A 39 53.91 -15.39 6.25
CA ARG A 39 52.98 -14.35 6.71
C ARG A 39 52.24 -13.70 5.55
N ALA A 40 52.92 -13.38 4.45
CA ALA A 40 52.27 -12.82 3.26
C ALA A 40 51.25 -13.79 2.64
N GLN A 41 51.54 -15.09 2.60
CA GLN A 41 50.60 -16.12 2.16
C GLN A 41 49.41 -16.25 3.12
N ALA A 42 49.63 -16.18 4.43
CA ALA A 42 48.57 -16.19 5.43
C ALA A 42 47.67 -14.94 5.34
N ASP A 43 48.26 -13.76 5.15
CA ASP A 43 47.54 -12.49 4.98
C ASP A 43 46.76 -12.47 3.66
N GLN A 44 47.36 -12.94 2.56
CA GLN A 44 46.65 -13.14 1.29
C GLN A 44 45.50 -14.13 1.45
N SER A 45 45.72 -15.26 2.13
CA SER A 45 44.67 -16.25 2.41
C SER A 45 43.52 -15.66 3.23
N LYS A 46 43.84 -14.86 4.26
CA LYS A 46 42.85 -14.16 5.09
C LYS A 46 42.06 -13.13 4.28
N VAL A 47 42.73 -12.32 3.45
CA VAL A 47 42.06 -11.33 2.57
C VAL A 47 41.18 -12.02 1.54
N ILE A 48 41.63 -13.14 0.96
CA ILE A 48 40.82 -13.95 0.04
C ILE A 48 39.59 -14.52 0.75
N ALA A 49 39.74 -15.06 1.96
CA ALA A 49 38.62 -15.58 2.75
C ALA A 49 37.63 -14.48 3.15
N GLN A 50 38.12 -13.29 3.52
CA GLN A 50 37.29 -12.13 3.85
C GLN A 50 36.52 -11.59 2.63
N ASN A 51 37.20 -11.46 1.49
CA ASN A 51 36.57 -11.03 0.23
C ASN A 51 35.52 -12.04 -0.25
N ALA A 52 35.85 -13.34 -0.17
CA ALA A 52 34.90 -14.40 -0.47
C ALA A 52 33.67 -14.26 0.43
N ARG A 53 33.82 -14.18 1.76
CA ARG A 53 32.70 -13.98 2.70
C ARG A 53 31.87 -12.75 2.35
N ALA A 54 32.51 -11.63 2.04
CA ALA A 54 31.84 -10.39 1.63
C ALA A 54 31.01 -10.58 0.33
N ASP A 55 31.48 -11.37 -0.64
CA ASP A 55 30.72 -11.66 -1.86
C ASP A 55 29.48 -12.54 -1.63
N GLY A 56 29.59 -13.53 -0.74
CA GLY A 56 28.45 -14.37 -0.32
C GLY A 56 27.40 -13.54 0.43
N LEU A 57 27.85 -12.66 1.32
CA LEU A 57 27.00 -11.71 2.03
C LEU A 57 26.29 -10.75 1.07
N ARG A 58 27.02 -10.13 0.14
CA ARG A 58 26.44 -9.22 -0.87
C ARG A 58 25.37 -9.91 -1.71
N SER A 59 25.59 -11.18 -2.05
CA SER A 59 24.62 -11.98 -2.80
C SER A 59 23.35 -12.23 -1.97
N SER A 60 23.51 -12.42 -0.66
CA SER A 60 22.41 -12.55 0.29
C SER A 60 21.60 -11.24 0.39
N GLU A 61 22.27 -10.10 0.53
CA GLU A 61 21.63 -8.78 0.61
C GLU A 61 20.83 -8.44 -0.65
N ILE A 62 21.42 -8.69 -1.83
CA ILE A 62 20.71 -8.51 -3.11
C ILE A 62 19.50 -9.44 -3.19
N GLY A 63 19.64 -10.69 -2.74
CA GLY A 63 18.54 -11.64 -2.64
C GLY A 63 17.41 -11.12 -1.75
N VAL A 64 17.74 -10.63 -0.54
CA VAL A 64 16.75 -10.05 0.39
C VAL A 64 16.01 -8.88 -0.25
N ALA A 65 16.73 -7.98 -0.92
CA ALA A 65 16.13 -6.86 -1.62
C ALA A 65 15.16 -7.31 -2.72
N ARG A 66 15.54 -8.32 -3.53
CA ARG A 66 14.68 -8.89 -4.59
C ARG A 66 13.42 -9.53 -4.04
N VAL A 67 13.54 -10.36 -2.99
CA VAL A 67 12.38 -11.02 -2.37
C VAL A 67 11.46 -9.98 -1.74
N ARG A 68 12.00 -8.97 -1.06
CA ARG A 68 11.22 -7.88 -0.47
C ARG A 68 10.47 -7.07 -1.53
N ASP A 69 11.11 -6.77 -2.66
CA ASP A 69 10.46 -6.06 -3.77
C ASP A 69 9.31 -6.88 -4.39
N LEU A 70 9.52 -8.19 -4.53
CA LEU A 70 8.48 -9.10 -4.98
C LEU A 70 7.31 -9.19 -4.00
N LEU A 71 7.60 -9.27 -2.69
CA LEU A 71 6.58 -9.22 -1.65
C LEU A 71 5.85 -7.88 -1.61
N ASN A 72 6.54 -6.75 -1.80
CA ASN A 72 5.88 -5.45 -1.92
C ASN A 72 4.92 -5.41 -3.13
N SER A 73 5.31 -6.04 -4.23
CA SER A 73 4.48 -6.14 -5.43
C SER A 73 3.26 -7.06 -5.26
N VAL A 74 3.36 -8.07 -4.39
CA VAL A 74 2.28 -9.03 -4.10
C VAL A 74 2.04 -9.12 -2.58
N ARG A 75 1.79 -7.96 -1.95
CA ARG A 75 1.80 -7.76 -0.48
C ARG A 75 0.96 -8.74 0.34
N VAL A 76 -0.13 -9.25 -0.23
CA VAL A 76 -1.00 -10.23 0.44
C VAL A 76 -0.23 -11.54 0.73
N MET A 77 0.75 -11.90 -0.10
CA MET A 77 1.59 -13.09 0.07
C MET A 77 2.55 -13.01 1.26
N ALA A 78 2.77 -11.82 1.83
CA ALA A 78 3.55 -11.67 3.06
C ALA A 78 2.82 -12.16 4.32
N THR A 79 1.57 -12.62 4.20
CA THR A 79 0.77 -13.15 5.32
C THR A 79 0.70 -14.67 5.36
N VAL A 80 1.46 -15.34 4.49
CA VAL A 80 1.51 -16.80 4.40
C VAL A 80 2.94 -17.28 4.25
N ASN A 81 3.19 -18.50 4.72
CA ASN A 81 4.50 -19.13 4.66
C ASN A 81 4.93 -19.42 3.21
N SER A 82 6.23 -19.65 3.00
CA SER A 82 6.73 -20.14 1.71
C SER A 82 6.23 -21.55 1.39
N GLU A 83 6.23 -22.41 2.41
CA GLU A 83 5.81 -23.83 2.33
C GLU A 83 4.70 -24.11 3.34
N CYS A 84 3.84 -25.07 3.02
CA CYS A 84 2.71 -25.46 3.86
C CYS A 84 2.29 -26.91 3.59
N THR A 85 1.80 -27.58 4.63
CA THR A 85 1.25 -28.96 4.53
C THR A 85 -0.18 -28.98 4.01
N SER A 86 -0.91 -27.87 4.15
CA SER A 86 -2.29 -27.70 3.70
C SER A 86 -2.61 -26.22 3.52
N GLY A 87 -3.51 -25.90 2.59
CA GLY A 87 -3.95 -24.53 2.32
C GLY A 87 -3.07 -23.79 1.31
N ASP A 88 -3.15 -22.47 1.33
CA ASP A 88 -2.43 -21.59 0.41
C ASP A 88 -1.15 -21.05 1.06
N CYS A 89 -0.02 -21.33 0.41
CA CYS A 89 1.30 -20.76 0.68
C CYS A 89 1.98 -20.39 -0.65
N TRP A 90 3.20 -19.86 -0.63
CA TRP A 90 3.88 -19.46 -1.87
C TRP A 90 4.01 -20.64 -2.85
N GLN A 91 4.25 -21.84 -2.35
CA GLN A 91 4.41 -23.05 -3.16
C GLN A 91 3.12 -23.54 -3.84
N THR A 92 1.95 -23.33 -3.22
CA THR A 92 0.68 -23.97 -3.60
C THR A 92 -0.37 -23.01 -4.16
N VAL A 93 -0.25 -21.72 -3.88
CA VAL A 93 -1.26 -20.72 -4.26
C VAL A 93 -1.45 -20.67 -5.78
N GLN A 94 -2.69 -20.47 -6.21
CA GLN A 94 -3.10 -20.38 -7.62
C GLN A 94 -3.83 -19.07 -7.88
N VAL A 95 -3.51 -18.42 -9.00
CA VAL A 95 -4.14 -17.17 -9.46
C VAL A 95 -4.34 -17.25 -10.98
N PRO A 96 -5.52 -16.88 -11.53
CA PRO A 96 -6.74 -16.52 -10.81
C PRO A 96 -7.44 -17.77 -10.24
N SER A 97 -7.92 -17.68 -8.99
CA SER A 97 -8.70 -18.74 -8.34
C SER A 97 -9.61 -18.12 -7.28
N THR A 98 -10.73 -18.76 -6.99
CA THR A 98 -11.64 -18.38 -5.91
C THR A 98 -11.81 -19.57 -4.96
N GLY A 99 -12.14 -19.32 -3.70
CA GLY A 99 -12.40 -20.38 -2.71
C GLY A 99 -11.65 -20.24 -1.37
N THR A 100 -10.73 -19.27 -1.26
CA THR A 100 -10.13 -18.86 0.03
C THR A 100 -10.01 -17.34 0.09
N PRO A 101 -10.00 -16.73 1.29
CA PRO A 101 -9.82 -15.27 1.43
C PRO A 101 -8.55 -14.75 0.75
N LEU A 102 -7.43 -15.48 0.84
CA LEU A 102 -6.18 -15.11 0.18
C LEU A 102 -6.32 -15.06 -1.34
N ARG A 103 -6.96 -16.07 -1.94
CA ARG A 103 -7.15 -16.13 -3.40
C ARG A 103 -8.09 -15.05 -3.91
N GLU A 104 -9.10 -14.68 -3.12
CA GLU A 104 -9.96 -13.55 -3.43
C GLU A 104 -9.18 -12.22 -3.41
N ASP A 105 -8.37 -11.99 -2.38
CA ASP A 105 -7.56 -10.77 -2.26
C ASP A 105 -6.49 -10.71 -3.38
N LEU A 106 -5.91 -11.85 -3.79
CA LEU A 106 -4.98 -11.93 -4.91
C LEU A 106 -5.65 -11.72 -6.27
N THR A 107 -6.84 -12.29 -6.47
CA THR A 107 -7.62 -12.09 -7.71
C THR A 107 -7.98 -10.62 -7.85
N ARG A 108 -8.39 -9.97 -6.76
CA ARG A 108 -8.64 -8.51 -6.73
C ARG A 108 -7.37 -7.72 -7.04
N LEU A 109 -6.24 -8.04 -6.40
CA LEU A 109 -4.96 -7.39 -6.69
C LEU A 109 -4.57 -7.55 -8.18
N ASN A 110 -4.82 -8.72 -8.77
CA ASN A 110 -4.54 -8.99 -10.18
C ASN A 110 -5.39 -8.13 -11.12
N ILE A 111 -6.70 -8.05 -10.88
CA ILE A 111 -7.61 -7.22 -11.69
C ILE A 111 -7.22 -5.74 -11.57
N THR A 112 -6.98 -5.25 -10.35
CA THR A 112 -6.60 -3.84 -10.13
C THR A 112 -5.25 -3.51 -10.74
N THR A 113 -4.30 -4.46 -10.72
CA THR A 113 -3.00 -4.28 -11.38
C THR A 113 -3.14 -4.22 -12.89
N ALA A 114 -3.97 -5.09 -13.47
CA ALA A 114 -4.23 -5.15 -14.89
C ALA A 114 -4.93 -3.87 -15.39
N CYS A 115 -5.90 -3.38 -14.63
CA CYS A 115 -6.66 -2.15 -14.93
C CYS A 115 -7.12 -2.11 -16.40
N GLY A 116 -7.60 -3.26 -16.92
CA GLY A 116 -8.23 -3.34 -18.25
C GLY A 116 -7.22 -3.26 -19.38
N ASN A 117 -5.93 -3.28 -19.06
CA ASN A 117 -4.86 -3.50 -20.01
C ASN A 117 -4.59 -5.01 -20.10
N PRO A 118 -4.97 -5.68 -21.20
CA PRO A 118 -4.79 -7.13 -21.34
C PRO A 118 -3.34 -7.59 -21.21
N SER A 119 -2.37 -6.71 -21.54
CA SER A 119 -0.94 -7.04 -21.39
C SER A 119 -0.49 -7.19 -19.92
N ARG A 120 -1.29 -6.72 -18.96
CA ARG A 120 -0.99 -6.73 -17.52
C ARG A 120 -1.86 -7.70 -16.72
N GLU A 121 -2.79 -8.40 -17.37
CA GLU A 121 -3.70 -9.38 -16.73
C GLU A 121 -2.97 -10.51 -16.01
N ASN A 122 -1.76 -10.84 -16.46
CA ASN A 122 -0.95 -11.89 -15.84
C ASN A 122 0.15 -11.32 -14.94
N GLU A 123 0.19 -10.02 -14.65
CA GLU A 123 1.33 -9.42 -13.91
C GLU A 123 1.47 -10.02 -12.50
N ILE A 124 0.38 -10.11 -11.73
CA ILE A 124 0.44 -10.69 -10.39
C ILE A 124 0.64 -12.21 -10.45
N ALA A 125 -0.03 -12.90 -11.38
CA ALA A 125 0.19 -14.32 -11.61
C ALA A 125 1.66 -14.64 -11.95
N ASN A 126 2.30 -13.83 -12.78
CA ASN A 126 3.71 -13.96 -13.17
C ASN A 126 4.67 -13.65 -12.01
N LYS A 127 4.31 -12.73 -11.11
CA LYS A 127 5.08 -12.46 -9.88
C LYS A 127 4.97 -13.61 -8.86
N ILE A 128 3.88 -14.37 -8.90
CA ILE A 128 3.74 -15.59 -8.10
C ILE A 128 4.48 -16.76 -8.75
N LEU A 129 4.27 -17.00 -10.04
CA LEU A 129 4.93 -18.04 -10.82
C LEU A 129 5.44 -17.44 -12.13
N ALA A 130 6.75 -17.31 -12.27
CA ALA A 130 7.30 -16.64 -13.43
C ALA A 130 7.12 -17.49 -14.71
N PRO A 131 6.94 -16.84 -15.89
CA PRO A 131 6.98 -17.52 -17.17
C PRO A 131 8.26 -18.34 -17.34
N THR A 132 8.19 -19.52 -17.94
CA THR A 132 9.32 -20.47 -18.02
C THR A 132 10.60 -19.85 -18.58
N ASN A 133 10.49 -18.95 -19.55
CA ASN A 133 11.63 -18.24 -20.16
C ASN A 133 12.21 -17.10 -19.30
N GLN A 134 11.56 -16.72 -18.20
CA GLN A 134 11.97 -15.63 -17.31
C GLN A 134 12.38 -16.10 -15.91
N ARG A 135 11.99 -17.31 -15.50
CA ARG A 135 12.25 -17.87 -14.14
C ARG A 135 13.71 -17.75 -13.69
N SER A 136 14.66 -17.96 -14.59
CA SER A 136 16.09 -17.94 -14.28
C SER A 136 16.58 -16.54 -13.88
N ALA A 137 16.01 -15.49 -14.47
CA ALA A 137 16.42 -14.11 -14.28
C ALA A 137 15.56 -13.38 -13.23
N SER A 138 14.25 -13.65 -13.26
CA SER A 138 13.22 -13.03 -12.44
C SER A 138 12.25 -14.10 -11.92
N PRO A 139 12.64 -14.88 -10.90
CA PRO A 139 11.79 -15.92 -10.32
C PRO A 139 10.58 -15.33 -9.61
N GLY A 140 9.45 -16.04 -9.66
CA GLY A 140 8.27 -15.74 -8.84
C GLY A 140 8.38 -16.32 -7.43
N LEU A 141 7.44 -15.99 -6.55
CA LEU A 141 7.41 -16.48 -5.16
C LEU A 141 7.36 -18.01 -5.07
N ARG A 142 6.66 -18.66 -6.00
CA ARG A 142 6.57 -20.12 -6.09
C ARG A 142 7.88 -20.76 -6.55
N ASP A 143 8.59 -20.11 -7.47
CA ASP A 143 9.92 -20.55 -7.90
C ASP A 143 10.92 -20.44 -6.73
N LEU A 144 10.86 -19.34 -5.97
CA LEU A 144 11.68 -19.14 -4.78
C LEU A 144 11.39 -20.16 -3.68
N ALA A 145 10.12 -20.55 -3.51
CA ALA A 145 9.71 -21.60 -2.56
C ALA A 145 10.24 -23.01 -2.91
N SER A 146 10.84 -23.20 -4.08
CA SER A 146 11.51 -24.47 -4.42
C SER A 146 12.85 -24.68 -3.72
N GLY A 147 13.43 -23.62 -3.14
CA GLY A 147 14.75 -23.66 -2.49
C GLY A 147 15.94 -23.76 -3.45
N GLN A 148 15.73 -23.64 -4.77
CA GLN A 148 16.80 -23.70 -5.77
C GLN A 148 17.64 -22.41 -5.83
N TRP A 149 18.84 -22.52 -6.41
CA TRP A 149 19.72 -21.36 -6.62
C TRP A 149 19.30 -20.55 -7.85
N PHE A 150 19.20 -19.24 -7.67
CA PHE A 150 18.93 -18.27 -8.74
C PHE A 150 20.15 -17.40 -8.99
N GLN A 151 20.50 -17.22 -10.26
CA GLN A 151 21.67 -16.44 -10.64
C GLN A 151 21.38 -14.94 -10.54
N LEU A 152 22.37 -14.21 -10.04
CA LEU A 152 22.41 -12.75 -10.07
C LEU A 152 23.26 -12.33 -11.29
N ASN A 153 24.53 -12.05 -11.05
CA ASN A 153 25.55 -11.69 -12.04
C ASN A 153 26.92 -12.21 -11.54
N ASP A 154 27.91 -12.29 -12.42
CA ASP A 154 29.31 -12.57 -12.01
C ASP A 154 29.47 -13.84 -11.15
N ASN A 155 28.79 -14.93 -11.53
CA ASN A 155 28.78 -16.20 -10.78
C ASN A 155 28.32 -16.06 -9.31
N ARG A 156 27.45 -15.08 -9.05
CA ARG A 156 26.74 -14.92 -7.79
C ARG A 156 25.33 -15.48 -7.89
N TYR A 157 24.87 -16.05 -6.79
CA TYR A 157 23.62 -16.76 -6.68
C TYR A 157 22.96 -16.46 -5.34
N TYR A 158 21.65 -16.56 -5.29
CA TYR A 158 20.88 -16.51 -4.05
C TYR A 158 19.80 -17.59 -4.06
N ARG A 159 19.34 -17.97 -2.89
CA ARG A 159 18.17 -18.83 -2.73
C ARG A 159 17.41 -18.50 -1.47
N VAL A 160 16.10 -18.72 -1.50
CA VAL A 160 15.28 -18.68 -0.30
C VAL A 160 15.34 -20.03 0.38
N VAL A 161 15.73 -20.06 1.65
CA VAL A 161 15.66 -21.28 2.48
C VAL A 161 14.24 -21.46 3.00
N GLY A 162 13.60 -20.35 3.39
CA GLY A 162 12.22 -20.36 3.84
C GLY A 162 11.72 -18.98 4.19
N TYR A 163 10.40 -18.85 4.23
CA TYR A 163 9.69 -17.70 4.76
C TYR A 163 8.60 -18.17 5.71
N ASN A 164 8.64 -17.68 6.95
CA ASN A 164 7.67 -18.00 7.98
C ASN A 164 6.93 -16.73 8.40
N PHE A 165 5.61 -16.77 8.37
CA PHE A 165 4.75 -15.70 8.86
C PHE A 165 4.18 -16.07 10.23
N ASN A 166 4.53 -15.27 11.24
CA ASN A 166 3.99 -15.38 12.58
C ASN A 166 2.93 -14.30 12.79
N LYS A 167 1.67 -14.72 12.87
CA LYS A 167 0.54 -13.80 13.11
C LYS A 167 0.68 -13.11 14.48
N SER A 168 0.37 -11.83 14.52
CA SER A 168 0.29 -11.07 15.77
C SER A 168 -1.17 -10.87 16.19
N GLU A 169 -1.40 -10.94 17.50
CA GLU A 169 -2.68 -10.58 18.13
C GLU A 169 -2.83 -9.06 18.32
N ALA A 170 -1.75 -8.29 18.14
CA ALA A 170 -1.80 -6.83 18.24
C ALA A 170 -2.65 -6.21 17.12
N THR A 171 -3.23 -5.03 17.39
CA THR A 171 -4.08 -4.32 16.43
C THR A 171 -3.27 -3.52 15.41
N ASN A 172 -2.07 -3.06 15.80
CA ASN A 172 -1.18 -2.23 14.97
C ASN A 172 -0.18 -3.04 14.13
N ILE A 173 -0.13 -4.36 14.29
CA ILE A 173 0.77 -5.27 13.55
C ILE A 173 -0.05 -6.48 13.10
N VAL A 174 0.05 -6.86 11.82
CA VAL A 174 -0.58 -8.07 11.28
C VAL A 174 0.21 -9.30 11.69
N GLY A 175 1.54 -9.22 11.63
CA GLY A 175 2.45 -10.27 12.06
C GLY A 175 3.90 -9.94 11.75
N LEU A 176 4.77 -10.91 11.95
CA LEU A 176 6.19 -10.83 11.64
C LEU A 176 6.52 -11.86 10.57
N GLY A 177 7.00 -11.39 9.41
CA GLY A 177 7.58 -12.25 8.39
C GLY A 177 9.05 -12.48 8.66
N VAL A 178 9.48 -13.74 8.73
CA VAL A 178 10.88 -14.13 8.90
C VAL A 178 11.37 -14.77 7.61
N LEU A 179 12.26 -14.09 6.90
CA LEU A 179 12.88 -14.56 5.67
C LEU A 179 14.28 -15.09 5.96
N THR A 180 14.52 -16.35 5.63
CA THR A 180 15.85 -16.97 5.67
C THR A 180 16.36 -17.12 4.24
N LEU A 181 17.53 -16.55 3.97
CA LEU A 181 18.09 -16.46 2.64
C LEU A 181 19.57 -16.80 2.65
N GLU A 182 20.02 -17.50 1.61
CA GLU A 182 21.43 -17.78 1.41
C GLU A 182 21.95 -17.17 0.13
N GLY A 183 23.15 -16.61 0.21
CA GLY A 183 23.90 -16.08 -0.91
C GLY A 183 25.14 -16.91 -1.16
N ARG A 184 25.50 -17.08 -2.43
CA ARG A 184 26.67 -17.84 -2.86
C ARG A 184 27.41 -17.09 -3.95
N SER A 185 28.74 -17.07 -3.90
CA SER A 185 29.59 -16.61 -5.00
C SER A 185 30.54 -17.73 -5.40
N ARG A 186 30.86 -17.82 -6.70
CA ARG A 186 31.77 -18.83 -7.24
C ARG A 186 32.79 -18.20 -8.19
N LYS A 187 33.95 -18.84 -8.34
CA LYS A 187 34.95 -18.45 -9.34
C LYS A 187 34.51 -18.76 -10.78
N SER A 188 33.76 -19.84 -10.98
CA SER A 188 33.17 -20.21 -12.27
C SER A 188 31.66 -20.41 -12.15
N ALA A 189 30.97 -20.43 -13.28
CA ALA A 189 29.53 -20.66 -13.33
C ALA A 189 29.16 -22.03 -12.75
N ALA A 190 28.03 -22.09 -12.03
CA ALA A 190 27.48 -23.33 -11.52
C ALA A 190 26.86 -24.17 -12.65
N THR A 191 27.13 -25.47 -12.62
CA THR A 191 26.65 -26.45 -13.60
C THR A 191 25.31 -27.08 -13.22
N ASP A 192 24.95 -27.05 -11.93
CA ASP A 192 23.67 -27.56 -11.40
C ASP A 192 23.17 -26.66 -10.27
N LEU A 193 22.03 -26.01 -10.49
CA LEU A 193 21.40 -25.07 -9.54
C LEU A 193 20.40 -25.76 -8.60
N THR A 194 20.12 -27.05 -8.81
CA THR A 194 19.17 -27.83 -7.99
C THR A 194 19.82 -28.43 -6.76
N LYS A 195 21.15 -28.57 -6.73
CA LYS A 195 21.88 -29.04 -5.56
C LYS A 195 22.04 -27.93 -4.54
N THR A 196 21.59 -28.19 -3.33
CA THR A 196 21.44 -27.19 -2.26
C THR A 196 22.31 -27.47 -1.03
N LEU A 197 22.88 -28.67 -0.90
CA LEU A 197 23.67 -29.04 0.27
C LEU A 197 25.07 -28.38 0.24
N PRO A 198 25.71 -28.14 1.41
CA PRO A 198 27.04 -27.51 1.47
C PRO A 198 28.18 -28.29 0.81
N ASP A 199 27.99 -29.57 0.53
CA ASP A 199 28.99 -30.43 -0.12
C ASP A 199 29.26 -30.06 -1.59
N ILE A 200 28.39 -29.27 -2.22
CA ILE A 200 28.57 -28.73 -3.58
C ILE A 200 29.65 -27.64 -3.68
N ASP A 201 30.12 -27.15 -2.53
CA ASP A 201 31.14 -26.09 -2.41
C ASP A 201 32.56 -26.67 -2.24
N LYS A 202 32.71 -28.00 -2.33
CA LYS A 202 33.98 -28.74 -2.15
C LYS A 202 34.79 -28.90 -3.44
N ASP A 203 34.30 -28.40 -4.58
CA ASP A 203 35.05 -28.43 -5.84
C ASP A 203 36.10 -27.32 -5.92
N ASP A 204 37.06 -27.43 -6.86
CA ASP A 204 38.17 -26.46 -7.02
C ASP A 204 37.68 -25.02 -7.34
N ASN A 205 36.37 -24.85 -7.58
CA ASN A 205 35.69 -23.58 -7.72
C ASN A 205 35.29 -23.03 -6.36
N ALA A 206 36.29 -22.63 -5.57
CA ALA A 206 36.14 -21.99 -4.26
C ALA A 206 34.87 -21.10 -4.22
N ALA A 207 33.85 -21.61 -3.53
CA ALA A 207 32.58 -20.93 -3.38
C ALA A 207 32.52 -20.29 -2.00
N SER A 208 32.12 -19.02 -1.95
CA SER A 208 31.71 -18.42 -0.69
C SER A 208 30.22 -18.59 -0.53
N ARG A 209 29.78 -18.82 0.70
CA ARG A 209 28.38 -18.85 1.04
C ARG A 209 28.14 -18.08 2.31
N ASN A 210 26.94 -17.52 2.41
CA ASN A 210 26.48 -16.82 3.58
C ASN A 210 25.00 -17.08 3.77
N ARG A 211 24.52 -16.98 5.01
CA ARG A 211 23.12 -17.12 5.37
C ARG A 211 22.69 -15.94 6.22
N VAL A 212 21.55 -15.35 5.87
CA VAL A 212 20.97 -14.21 6.56
C VAL A 212 19.53 -14.51 6.92
N VAL A 213 19.15 -14.10 8.12
CA VAL A 213 17.78 -14.12 8.62
C VAL A 213 17.34 -12.67 8.81
N VAL A 214 16.25 -12.29 8.17
CA VAL A 214 15.67 -10.96 8.30
C VAL A 214 14.23 -11.03 8.78
N SER A 215 13.89 -10.16 9.72
CA SER A 215 12.53 -10.02 10.25
C SER A 215 11.90 -8.76 9.72
N ILE A 216 10.72 -8.90 9.10
CA ILE A 216 9.98 -7.84 8.43
C ILE A 216 8.62 -7.72 9.12
N PRO A 217 8.36 -6.66 9.90
CA PRO A 217 7.04 -6.39 10.43
C PRO A 217 6.06 -6.19 9.29
N ILE A 218 4.92 -6.87 9.38
CA ILE A 218 3.80 -6.73 8.46
C ILE A 218 2.75 -5.89 9.17
N LEU A 219 2.48 -4.70 8.64
CA LEU A 219 1.58 -3.74 9.23
C LEU A 219 0.22 -3.78 8.54
N PRO A 220 -0.88 -3.51 9.25
CA PRO A 220 -2.15 -3.23 8.60
C PRO A 220 -2.00 -1.96 7.76
N SER A 221 -2.77 -1.84 6.68
CA SER A 221 -2.72 -0.63 5.87
C SER A 221 -4.09 -0.23 5.34
N LEU A 222 -4.20 1.06 5.04
CA LEU A 222 -5.29 1.61 4.25
C LEU A 222 -4.73 2.16 2.95
N PRO A 223 -5.57 2.16 1.90
CA PRO A 223 -5.37 3.06 0.77
C PRO A 223 -5.19 4.51 1.26
N LEU A 224 -4.32 5.28 0.59
CA LEU A 224 -3.97 6.65 1.01
C LEU A 224 -5.19 7.59 1.06
N ALA A 225 -6.26 7.29 0.32
CA ALA A 225 -7.53 8.02 0.39
C ALA A 225 -8.14 8.09 1.81
N PHE A 226 -7.84 7.13 2.69
CA PHE A 226 -8.36 7.09 4.06
C PHE A 226 -7.35 7.52 5.14
N ASP A 227 -6.07 7.66 4.76
CA ASP A 227 -4.99 8.13 5.65
C ASP A 227 -4.79 9.65 5.57
N ARG A 228 -5.54 10.32 4.70
CA ARG A 228 -5.58 11.80 4.58
C ARG A 228 -6.46 12.42 5.65
N THR A 229 -6.26 13.71 5.91
CA THR A 229 -7.10 14.51 6.82
C THR A 229 -8.52 14.70 6.28
N THR A 230 -8.72 14.60 4.98
CA THR A 230 -10.00 14.78 4.28
C THR A 230 -10.66 13.45 3.93
N ALA A 231 -11.99 13.39 4.08
CA ALA A 231 -12.80 12.29 3.61
C ALA A 231 -12.84 12.24 2.06
N PRO A 232 -12.95 11.06 1.43
CA PRO A 232 -13.06 10.93 -0.02
C PRO A 232 -14.23 11.75 -0.59
N ALA A 233 -14.01 12.38 -1.75
CA ALA A 233 -15.05 13.15 -2.45
C ALA A 233 -16.24 12.28 -2.84
N LEU A 234 -15.97 11.06 -3.30
CA LEU A 234 -16.98 10.08 -3.68
C LEU A 234 -16.64 8.73 -3.02
N TRP A 235 -17.65 8.08 -2.44
CA TRP A 235 -17.55 6.67 -2.06
C TRP A 235 -18.81 5.94 -2.52
N ILE A 236 -18.69 5.02 -3.49
CA ILE A 236 -19.82 4.22 -3.98
C ILE A 236 -19.63 2.71 -3.75
N SER A 237 -20.72 1.97 -3.59
CA SER A 237 -20.70 0.51 -3.41
C SER A 237 -21.01 -0.32 -4.65
N GLU A 238 -21.49 0.32 -5.72
CA GLU A 238 -21.88 -0.34 -6.95
C GLU A 238 -21.62 0.53 -8.17
N GLY A 239 -21.10 -0.10 -9.23
CA GLY A 239 -20.89 0.57 -10.50
C GLY A 239 -19.70 1.54 -10.52
N ALA A 240 -19.51 2.19 -11.66
CA ALA A 240 -18.63 3.32 -11.87
C ALA A 240 -19.51 4.56 -11.96
N PRO A 241 -18.95 5.77 -11.77
CA PRO A 241 -19.66 6.99 -12.06
C PRO A 241 -19.93 7.03 -13.57
N GLU A 242 -21.14 7.40 -13.99
CA GLU A 242 -21.48 7.44 -15.41
C GLU A 242 -20.55 8.34 -16.25
N ASP A 243 -20.44 8.00 -17.55
CA ASP A 243 -19.59 8.61 -18.58
C ASP A 243 -19.93 10.09 -18.80
N GLY A 244 -19.50 10.96 -17.89
CA GLY A 244 -19.75 12.39 -17.99
C GLY A 244 -19.16 13.20 -16.84
N ALA A 245 -19.43 12.78 -15.61
CA ALA A 245 -19.06 13.51 -14.40
C ALA A 245 -17.54 13.52 -14.15
N LYS A 246 -17.02 14.65 -13.65
CA LYS A 246 -15.67 14.76 -13.10
C LYS A 246 -15.71 14.84 -11.57
N PHE A 247 -14.71 14.30 -10.91
CA PHE A 247 -14.54 14.35 -9.46
C PHE A 247 -13.17 14.95 -9.14
N GLU A 248 -13.15 15.97 -8.30
CA GLU A 248 -11.94 16.62 -7.85
C GLU A 248 -11.60 16.12 -6.45
N GLY A 249 -10.83 15.03 -6.36
CA GLY A 249 -10.54 14.39 -5.07
C GLY A 249 -10.36 12.88 -5.14
N ASP A 250 -10.21 12.27 -3.99
CA ASP A 250 -10.20 10.81 -3.86
C ASP A 250 -11.59 10.22 -4.12
N VAL A 251 -11.60 9.13 -4.88
CA VAL A 251 -12.79 8.36 -5.22
C VAL A 251 -12.59 6.93 -4.73
N VAL A 252 -13.51 6.48 -3.88
CA VAL A 252 -13.52 5.12 -3.35
C VAL A 252 -14.67 4.36 -3.99
N MET A 253 -14.39 3.12 -4.37
CA MET A 253 -15.37 2.21 -4.91
C MET A 253 -15.26 0.89 -4.20
N SER A 254 -16.36 0.42 -3.66
CA SER A 254 -16.52 -0.97 -3.33
C SER A 254 -17.25 -1.60 -4.50
N ASP A 255 -16.78 -2.72 -5.03
CA ASP A 255 -17.48 -3.44 -6.09
C ASP A 255 -17.66 -4.87 -5.60
N THR A 256 -18.89 -5.37 -5.69
CA THR A 256 -19.25 -6.75 -5.37
C THR A 256 -19.25 -7.64 -6.62
N THR A 257 -19.09 -7.06 -7.82
CA THR A 257 -19.13 -7.78 -9.08
C THR A 257 -17.75 -8.29 -9.48
N THR A 258 -17.67 -9.54 -9.94
CA THR A 258 -16.45 -10.19 -10.42
C THR A 258 -16.05 -9.74 -11.84
N THR A 259 -16.67 -8.68 -12.37
CA THR A 259 -16.47 -8.20 -13.74
C THR A 259 -15.38 -7.11 -13.78
N PRO A 260 -14.24 -7.35 -14.48
CA PRO A 260 -13.11 -6.42 -14.59
C PRO A 260 -13.42 -5.06 -15.23
N GLU A 261 -14.54 -4.96 -15.95
CA GLU A 261 -14.85 -3.84 -16.85
C GLU A 261 -15.04 -2.51 -16.11
N LEU A 262 -15.42 -2.55 -14.83
CA LEU A 262 -15.65 -1.37 -14.00
C LEU A 262 -14.38 -0.78 -13.37
N GLU A 263 -13.29 -1.54 -13.23
CA GLU A 263 -12.05 -1.04 -12.59
C GLU A 263 -11.26 -0.09 -13.50
N CYS A 264 -11.63 -0.04 -14.79
CA CYS A 264 -10.80 0.44 -15.89
C CYS A 264 -11.54 1.43 -16.79
N SER A 265 -12.88 1.44 -16.70
CA SER A 265 -13.78 2.35 -17.42
C SER A 265 -13.81 3.75 -16.82
N ILE A 266 -13.31 3.93 -15.60
CA ILE A 266 -13.12 5.27 -15.03
C ILE A 266 -11.88 5.84 -15.66
N SER A 267 -12.09 6.63 -16.70
CA SER A 267 -11.04 7.40 -17.30
C SER A 267 -10.40 8.30 -16.22
N ARG A 268 -9.09 8.15 -16.01
CA ARG A 268 -8.33 8.93 -14.99
C ARG A 268 -8.40 10.44 -15.24
N ASP A 269 -8.33 10.87 -16.51
CA ASP A 269 -9.50 11.51 -17.08
C ASP A 269 -10.34 12.48 -16.23
N LYS A 270 -11.36 11.85 -15.65
CA LYS A 270 -12.45 12.41 -14.89
C LYS A 270 -12.10 12.65 -13.43
N ILE A 271 -10.96 12.14 -12.96
CA ILE A 271 -10.52 12.28 -11.58
C ILE A 271 -9.35 13.26 -11.54
N GLN A 272 -9.65 14.44 -11.02
CA GLN A 272 -8.76 15.59 -11.06
C GLN A 272 -8.26 15.93 -9.67
N GLN A 273 -7.15 16.63 -9.60
CA GLN A 273 -6.68 17.17 -8.33
C GLN A 273 -7.58 18.36 -7.94
N PRO A 274 -8.09 18.39 -6.71
CA PRO A 274 -8.78 19.57 -6.20
C PRO A 274 -7.84 20.77 -6.22
N THR A 275 -8.38 21.94 -6.58
CA THR A 275 -7.64 23.20 -6.58
C THR A 275 -8.32 24.22 -5.66
N PRO A 276 -7.70 24.60 -4.52
CA PRO A 276 -6.39 24.18 -4.03
C PRO A 276 -6.38 22.73 -3.50
N ALA A 277 -5.24 22.06 -3.59
CA ALA A 277 -5.09 20.72 -3.05
C ALA A 277 -5.06 20.75 -1.51
N PRO A 278 -5.81 19.89 -0.80
CA PRO A 278 -5.85 19.88 0.67
C PRO A 278 -4.49 19.64 1.32
N ASN A 279 -3.61 18.84 0.69
CA ASN A 279 -2.29 18.48 1.19
C ASN A 279 -1.30 18.32 0.02
N THR A 280 -0.16 19.02 0.00
CA THR A 280 0.86 18.84 -1.06
C THR A 280 1.99 17.89 -0.60
N PRO A 281 2.44 16.93 -1.44
CA PRO A 281 1.93 16.58 -2.77
C PRO A 281 0.64 15.74 -2.72
N TYR A 282 -0.38 16.16 -3.47
CA TYR A 282 -1.65 15.45 -3.60
C TYR A 282 -1.72 14.70 -4.92
N LYS A 283 -2.19 13.45 -4.89
CA LYS A 283 -2.61 12.74 -6.11
C LYS A 283 -3.93 12.05 -5.81
N ALA A 284 -4.99 12.48 -6.48
CA ALA A 284 -6.30 11.86 -6.39
C ALA A 284 -6.19 10.35 -6.71
N GLN A 285 -6.82 9.53 -5.88
CA GLN A 285 -6.76 8.08 -6.02
C GLN A 285 -8.14 7.51 -6.32
N VAL A 286 -8.15 6.48 -7.16
CA VAL A 286 -9.24 5.51 -7.21
C VAL A 286 -8.83 4.35 -6.34
N VAL A 287 -9.63 4.09 -5.32
CA VAL A 287 -9.38 3.01 -4.38
C VAL A 287 -10.51 2.01 -4.47
N ARG A 288 -10.19 0.75 -4.78
CA ARG A 288 -11.11 -0.35 -4.55
C ARG A 288 -10.96 -0.90 -3.14
N PHE A 289 -12.03 -0.85 -2.36
CA PHE A 289 -12.05 -1.27 -0.96
C PHE A 289 -12.88 -2.56 -0.80
N VAL A 290 -12.54 -3.40 0.18
CA VAL A 290 -13.21 -4.68 0.41
C VAL A 290 -14.66 -4.42 0.87
N PRO A 291 -15.67 -5.07 0.27
CA PRO A 291 -17.10 -4.74 0.40
C PRO A 291 -17.76 -4.93 1.77
N LYS A 292 -17.02 -5.11 2.87
CA LYS A 292 -17.64 -5.29 4.18
C LYS A 292 -17.94 -3.98 4.92
N ASP A 293 -17.30 -2.86 4.58
CA ASP A 293 -17.30 -1.68 5.44
C ASP A 293 -17.43 -0.34 4.68
N LEU A 294 -18.46 -0.13 3.85
CA LEU A 294 -19.07 1.20 3.96
C LEU A 294 -19.45 1.31 5.44
N PRO A 295 -19.01 2.35 6.16
CA PRO A 295 -19.30 2.45 7.58
C PRO A 295 -20.81 2.33 7.77
N GLN A 296 -21.27 1.75 8.88
CA GLN A 296 -22.71 1.66 9.08
C GLN A 296 -23.29 3.07 9.22
N LEU A 297 -24.51 3.27 8.69
CA LEU A 297 -25.27 4.48 8.97
C LEU A 297 -25.28 4.71 10.48
N PRO A 298 -24.98 5.93 10.95
CA PRO A 298 -25.07 6.23 12.36
C PRO A 298 -26.49 5.93 12.86
N ASN A 299 -26.62 5.47 14.10
CA ASN A 299 -27.95 5.31 14.68
C ASN A 299 -28.67 6.66 14.65
N ARG A 300 -29.89 6.66 14.09
CA ARG A 300 -30.77 7.82 14.11
C ARG A 300 -31.13 8.13 15.57
N PRO A 301 -31.15 9.41 16.00
CA PRO A 301 -31.65 9.76 17.33
C PRO A 301 -33.12 9.36 17.47
N ASN A 302 -33.59 9.12 18.70
CA ASN A 302 -35.01 8.81 18.89
C ASN A 302 -35.85 10.03 18.50
N GLU A 303 -37.04 9.80 17.94
CA GLU A 303 -37.90 10.91 17.54
C GLU A 303 -38.29 11.81 18.70
N THR A 304 -38.41 11.27 19.92
CA THR A 304 -38.69 12.04 21.14
C THR A 304 -37.59 13.01 21.53
N ASP A 305 -36.36 12.78 21.08
CA ASP A 305 -35.18 13.57 21.45
C ASP A 305 -35.03 14.82 20.56
N VAL A 306 -35.73 14.88 19.43
CA VAL A 306 -35.77 16.02 18.52
C VAL A 306 -37.04 16.85 18.78
N PRO A 307 -36.96 18.19 18.86
CA PRO A 307 -38.13 19.04 19.07
C PRO A 307 -39.22 18.82 18.03
N GLU A 308 -40.49 18.87 18.44
CA GLU A 308 -41.67 18.61 17.57
C GLU A 308 -41.64 19.34 16.23
N ARG A 309 -41.23 20.61 16.23
CA ARG A 309 -41.16 21.44 15.03
C ARG A 309 -40.09 20.97 14.04
N GLN A 310 -39.08 20.24 14.50
CA GLN A 310 -37.95 19.72 13.74
C GLN A 310 -38.14 18.25 13.32
N ARG A 311 -39.35 17.69 13.49
CA ARG A 311 -39.69 16.33 13.07
C ARG A 311 -40.59 16.35 11.84
N ASN A 312 -40.59 15.25 11.10
CA ASN A 312 -41.59 14.95 10.07
C ASN A 312 -41.73 16.05 9.02
N LEU A 313 -40.61 16.67 8.60
CA LEU A 313 -40.63 17.75 7.63
C LEU A 313 -40.79 17.21 6.21
N GLU A 314 -41.76 17.73 5.48
CA GLU A 314 -41.89 17.60 4.03
C GLU A 314 -41.53 18.95 3.40
N LEU A 315 -40.39 19.03 2.72
CA LEU A 315 -39.85 20.29 2.21
C LEU A 315 -40.18 20.45 0.73
N THR A 316 -41.31 21.11 0.46
CA THR A 316 -41.84 21.37 -0.89
C THR A 316 -41.75 22.82 -1.35
N SER A 317 -41.24 23.71 -0.50
CA SER A 317 -41.07 25.14 -0.78
C SER A 317 -39.77 25.67 -0.16
N PRO A 318 -39.29 26.88 -0.55
CA PRO A 318 -38.05 27.44 -0.03
C PRO A 318 -38.11 27.67 1.48
N GLU A 319 -37.07 27.26 2.19
CA GLU A 319 -36.95 27.41 3.65
C GLU A 319 -35.48 27.67 4.02
N THR A 320 -35.24 28.42 5.11
CA THR A 320 -33.90 28.64 5.65
C THR A 320 -33.73 27.93 6.99
N PHE A 321 -32.66 27.16 7.13
CA PHE A 321 -32.32 26.44 8.36
C PHE A 321 -31.07 27.00 9.03
N PRO A 322 -30.99 26.98 10.38
CA PRO A 322 -32.10 26.71 11.28
C PRO A 322 -33.18 27.80 11.19
N ARG A 323 -34.45 27.42 11.39
CA ARG A 323 -35.54 28.39 11.40
C ARG A 323 -35.55 29.15 12.72
N LEU A 324 -36.22 30.30 12.73
CA LEU A 324 -36.38 31.07 13.95
C LEU A 324 -37.13 30.25 15.01
N GLY A 325 -36.48 30.00 16.14
CA GLY A 325 -37.02 29.22 17.25
C GLY A 325 -36.73 27.71 17.19
N ASP A 326 -36.00 27.22 16.19
CA ASP A 326 -35.41 25.88 16.24
C ASP A 326 -34.34 25.82 17.34
N THR A 327 -34.14 24.64 17.92
CA THR A 327 -33.26 24.42 19.07
C THR A 327 -32.09 23.51 18.68
N GLU A 328 -30.88 23.86 19.12
CA GLU A 328 -29.71 22.99 18.99
C GLU A 328 -29.84 21.78 19.91
N SER A 329 -29.43 20.61 19.42
CA SER A 329 -29.24 19.43 20.24
C SER A 329 -28.01 19.59 21.15
N PRO A 330 -27.84 18.72 22.16
CA PRO A 330 -26.64 18.72 23.01
C PRO A 330 -25.32 18.54 22.24
N SER A 331 -25.37 18.06 20.98
CA SER A 331 -24.20 17.94 20.12
C SER A 331 -23.77 19.27 19.46
N GLY A 332 -24.52 20.35 19.71
CA GLY A 332 -24.33 21.66 19.08
C GLY A 332 -24.80 21.70 17.63
N ALA A 333 -25.70 20.81 17.24
CA ALA A 333 -26.26 20.73 15.90
C ALA A 333 -27.77 20.94 15.91
N TYR A 334 -28.30 21.57 14.87
CA TYR A 334 -29.73 21.57 14.61
C TYR A 334 -30.09 20.32 13.82
N GLU A 335 -30.77 19.39 14.48
CA GLU A 335 -31.13 18.09 13.94
C GLU A 335 -32.57 18.11 13.42
N TYR A 336 -32.80 17.55 12.23
CA TYR A 336 -34.13 17.52 11.59
C TYR A 336 -34.44 16.14 11.02
N PHE A 337 -35.66 15.66 11.26
CA PHE A 337 -36.20 14.49 10.56
C PHE A 337 -36.97 14.93 9.34
N VAL A 338 -36.42 14.64 8.16
CA VAL A 338 -36.97 15.06 6.88
C VAL A 338 -37.52 13.83 6.18
N TYR A 339 -38.81 13.85 5.88
CA TYR A 339 -39.41 12.80 5.06
C TYR A 339 -38.95 12.93 3.63
N ASP A 340 -39.18 14.07 2.99
CA ASP A 340 -38.72 14.30 1.62
C ASP A 340 -38.37 15.77 1.40
N ILE A 341 -37.53 15.99 0.38
CA ILE A 341 -37.26 17.30 -0.17
C ILE A 341 -37.64 17.23 -1.64
N ASN A 342 -38.65 17.99 -2.04
CA ASN A 342 -39.15 17.99 -3.41
C ASN A 342 -39.45 19.43 -3.85
N LEU A 343 -38.41 20.11 -4.31
CA LEU A 343 -38.46 21.50 -4.73
C LEU A 343 -38.64 21.59 -6.25
N SER A 344 -39.26 22.67 -6.72
CA SER A 344 -39.53 22.90 -8.13
C SER A 344 -39.09 24.30 -8.57
N GLY A 345 -38.89 24.48 -9.88
CA GLY A 345 -38.47 25.77 -10.42
C GLY A 345 -37.14 26.25 -9.84
N SER A 346 -37.14 27.46 -9.27
CA SER A 346 -36.00 28.10 -8.61
C SER A 346 -36.01 27.94 -7.09
N ASP A 347 -36.87 27.08 -6.54
CA ASP A 347 -36.96 26.89 -5.09
C ASP A 347 -35.72 26.21 -4.54
N GLN A 348 -35.28 26.65 -3.36
CA GLN A 348 -34.09 26.13 -2.70
C GLN A 348 -34.23 26.11 -1.18
N ILE A 349 -33.62 25.12 -0.55
CA ILE A 349 -33.37 25.14 0.89
C ILE A 349 -32.05 25.87 1.13
N THR A 350 -32.03 26.80 2.08
CA THR A 350 -30.81 27.55 2.43
C THR A 350 -30.34 27.19 3.83
N ILE A 351 -29.07 26.81 3.99
CA ILE A 351 -28.46 26.59 5.29
C ILE A 351 -27.68 27.85 5.68
N THR A 352 -27.98 28.37 6.86
CA THR A 352 -27.32 29.54 7.43
C THR A 352 -25.84 29.22 7.66
N PRO A 353 -24.91 29.94 7.01
CA PRO A 353 -23.49 29.66 7.15
C PRO A 353 -23.00 29.74 8.60
N GLY A 354 -22.16 28.78 9.00
CA GLY A 354 -21.62 28.66 10.35
C GLY A 354 -22.55 27.97 11.36
N LYS A 355 -23.78 27.61 10.96
CA LYS A 355 -24.67 26.76 11.75
C LYS A 355 -24.49 25.31 11.36
N ARG A 356 -24.36 24.43 12.36
CA ARG A 356 -24.28 22.98 12.14
C ARG A 356 -25.69 22.42 12.00
N VAL A 357 -26.02 21.89 10.83
CA VAL A 357 -27.34 21.33 10.49
C VAL A 357 -27.19 19.87 10.09
N VAL A 358 -28.01 19.01 10.66
CA VAL A 358 -28.05 17.57 10.36
C VAL A 358 -29.44 17.18 9.89
N PHE A 359 -29.54 16.70 8.66
CA PHE A 359 -30.76 16.15 8.09
C PHE A 359 -30.71 14.62 8.12
N TYR A 360 -31.67 14.02 8.81
CA TYR A 360 -31.95 12.59 8.79
C TYR A 360 -33.10 12.37 7.80
N VAL A 361 -32.78 11.89 6.60
CA VAL A 361 -33.70 11.80 5.47
C VAL A 361 -34.18 10.36 5.30
N ILE A 362 -35.48 10.15 5.08
CA ILE A 362 -36.04 8.81 4.84
C ILE A 362 -36.49 8.63 3.38
N GLY A 363 -37.05 9.68 2.80
CA GLY A 363 -37.51 9.72 1.42
C GLY A 363 -36.44 10.19 0.44
N LYS A 364 -36.90 10.79 -0.66
CA LYS A 364 -36.04 11.29 -1.73
C LYS A 364 -35.63 12.75 -1.48
N ILE A 365 -34.51 13.13 -2.08
CA ILE A 365 -34.13 14.54 -2.23
C ILE A 365 -34.18 14.86 -3.72
N ASN A 366 -34.96 15.86 -4.09
CA ASN A 366 -35.08 16.36 -5.45
C ASN A 366 -35.22 17.88 -5.40
N GLY A 367 -34.11 18.60 -5.56
CA GLY A 367 -34.15 20.06 -5.41
C GLY A 367 -32.78 20.71 -5.19
N ALA A 368 -32.79 22.03 -5.03
CA ALA A 368 -31.61 22.81 -4.71
C ALA A 368 -31.43 22.96 -3.21
N ILE A 369 -30.21 22.73 -2.73
CA ILE A 369 -29.78 23.03 -1.36
C ILE A 369 -28.57 23.94 -1.46
N LYS A 370 -28.64 25.09 -0.80
CA LYS A 370 -27.56 26.08 -0.73
C LYS A 370 -26.92 26.03 0.65
N HIS A 371 -25.61 25.84 0.66
CA HIS A 371 -24.77 26.06 1.83
C HIS A 371 -23.42 26.55 1.32
N ASP A 372 -23.08 27.81 1.63
CA ASP A 372 -21.92 28.50 1.08
C ASP A 372 -21.10 29.17 2.19
N CYS A 373 -19.99 28.54 2.57
CA CYS A 373 -19.03 29.06 3.52
C CYS A 373 -17.96 29.96 2.88
N SER A 374 -17.91 30.09 1.55
CA SER A 374 -16.82 30.80 0.86
C SER A 374 -16.76 32.30 1.19
N SER A 375 -17.89 32.87 1.60
CA SER A 375 -18.03 34.28 1.97
C SER A 375 -17.99 34.54 3.48
N VAL A 376 -17.80 33.50 4.30
CA VAL A 376 -17.79 33.61 5.77
C VAL A 376 -16.37 33.87 6.25
N SER A 377 -16.19 34.96 7.00
CA SER A 377 -14.92 35.28 7.66
C SER A 377 -14.96 34.97 9.16
N PRO A 378 -13.79 34.71 9.79
CA PRO A 378 -13.68 34.57 11.24
C PRO A 378 -14.30 35.76 11.99
N PRO A 379 -14.92 35.55 13.17
CA PRO A 379 -14.80 34.38 14.05
C PRO A 379 -15.77 33.23 13.73
N THR A 380 -16.70 33.43 12.79
CA THR A 380 -17.69 32.41 12.41
C THR A 380 -16.97 31.28 11.69
N VAL A 381 -17.00 30.08 12.27
CA VAL A 381 -16.43 28.88 11.66
C VAL A 381 -17.49 28.25 10.76
N CYS A 382 -17.33 28.38 9.45
CA CYS A 382 -18.13 27.70 8.45
C CYS A 382 -17.24 26.75 7.65
N LYS A 383 -17.64 25.47 7.61
CA LYS A 383 -16.94 24.37 6.97
C LYS A 383 -17.92 23.51 6.19
N PRO A 384 -17.48 22.78 5.15
CA PRO A 384 -18.36 21.91 4.38
C PRO A 384 -19.10 20.86 5.21
N GLY A 385 -18.50 20.32 6.28
CA GLY A 385 -19.14 19.37 7.19
C GLY A 385 -20.13 19.99 8.19
N ASN A 386 -20.40 21.30 8.14
CA ASN A 386 -21.48 21.90 8.93
C ASN A 386 -22.86 21.43 8.47
N LEU A 387 -23.05 21.12 7.19
CA LEU A 387 -24.24 20.45 6.69
C LEU A 387 -23.96 18.95 6.53
N GLN A 388 -24.71 18.12 7.24
CA GLN A 388 -24.62 16.67 7.16
C GLN A 388 -25.99 16.08 6.80
N ILE A 389 -26.03 15.22 5.79
CA ILE A 389 -27.24 14.53 5.34
C ILE A 389 -27.02 13.04 5.51
N TYR A 390 -27.78 12.42 6.41
CA TYR A 390 -27.80 10.98 6.63
C TYR A 390 -29.11 10.42 6.08
N ALA A 391 -29.05 9.58 5.05
CA ALA A 391 -30.22 9.07 4.37
C ALA A 391 -30.47 7.58 4.69
N TYR A 392 -31.66 7.27 5.21
CA TYR A 392 -32.06 5.99 5.78
C TYR A 392 -33.11 5.25 4.96
N GLY A 393 -33.53 5.80 3.81
CA GLY A 393 -34.45 5.12 2.90
C GLY A 393 -33.92 3.77 2.44
N GLU A 394 -34.86 2.85 2.24
CA GLU A 394 -34.62 1.50 1.73
C GLU A 394 -35.59 1.21 0.59
N ALA A 395 -35.14 0.42 -0.39
CA ALA A 395 -35.97 0.02 -1.52
C ALA A 395 -37.25 -0.68 -1.04
N GLY A 396 -38.41 -0.26 -1.56
CA GLY A 396 -39.72 -0.80 -1.17
C GLY A 396 -40.29 -0.29 0.15
N ASN A 397 -39.51 0.40 0.98
CA ASN A 397 -39.96 1.00 2.25
C ASN A 397 -40.18 2.52 2.15
N LEU A 398 -40.05 3.09 0.96
CA LEU A 398 -40.34 4.50 0.70
C LEU A 398 -41.85 4.74 0.60
N ILE A 399 -42.31 5.85 1.16
CA ILE A 399 -43.71 6.30 1.03
C ILE A 399 -44.02 6.47 -0.46
N GLY A 400 -45.02 5.72 -0.96
CA GLY A 400 -45.43 5.73 -2.37
C GLY A 400 -44.90 4.57 -3.23
N GLY A 401 -44.16 3.61 -2.66
CA GLY A 401 -43.77 2.37 -3.35
C GLY A 401 -42.75 2.57 -4.48
N THR A 402 -41.96 3.64 -4.42
CA THR A 402 -40.94 3.94 -5.44
C THR A 402 -39.82 2.90 -5.45
N PRO A 403 -39.32 2.49 -6.64
CA PRO A 403 -38.06 1.76 -6.74
C PRO A 403 -36.92 2.62 -6.19
N ASP A 404 -35.84 1.97 -5.75
CA ASP A 404 -34.60 2.45 -5.12
C ASP A 404 -34.51 3.94 -4.69
N PRO A 405 -34.16 4.24 -3.42
CA PRO A 405 -34.07 5.62 -2.94
C PRO A 405 -33.06 6.47 -3.73
N GLU A 406 -33.42 7.73 -4.03
CA GLU A 406 -32.60 8.63 -4.88
C GLU A 406 -32.36 10.00 -4.22
N ILE A 407 -31.14 10.52 -4.38
CA ILE A 407 -30.79 11.92 -4.11
C ILE A 407 -30.42 12.57 -5.44
N CYS A 408 -31.20 13.56 -5.82
CA CYS A 408 -31.02 14.38 -6.99
C CYS A 408 -30.85 15.86 -6.62
N LEU A 409 -29.59 16.30 -6.59
CA LEU A 409 -29.25 17.70 -6.34
C LEU A 409 -29.42 18.52 -7.62
N ARG A 410 -30.16 19.62 -7.55
CA ARG A 410 -30.45 20.50 -8.69
C ARG A 410 -30.00 21.94 -8.41
N GLY A 411 -29.90 22.74 -9.46
CA GLY A 411 -29.73 24.19 -9.36
C GLY A 411 -28.32 24.71 -9.67
N SER A 412 -28.17 26.03 -9.50
CA SER A 412 -26.94 26.80 -9.76
C SER A 412 -26.16 27.17 -8.49
N GLU A 413 -26.70 26.85 -7.31
CA GLU A 413 -26.12 27.27 -6.05
C GLU A 413 -24.92 26.44 -5.63
N ARG A 414 -24.07 27.02 -4.79
CA ARG A 414 -23.01 26.30 -4.11
C ARG A 414 -23.59 25.50 -2.94
N LEU A 415 -23.25 24.22 -2.93
CA LEU A 415 -23.53 23.29 -1.85
C LEU A 415 -22.21 22.85 -1.24
N GLU A 416 -22.06 23.08 0.07
CA GLU A 416 -20.98 22.50 0.84
C GLU A 416 -21.55 21.55 1.88
N ALA A 417 -21.31 20.24 1.73
CA ALA A 417 -22.03 19.24 2.53
C ALA A 417 -21.28 17.92 2.64
N PHE A 418 -21.61 17.18 3.69
CA PHE A 418 -21.40 15.74 3.75
C PHE A 418 -22.72 15.00 3.51
N ILE A 419 -22.77 14.12 2.51
CA ILE A 419 -23.93 13.27 2.22
C ILE A 419 -23.53 11.83 2.42
N PHE A 420 -24.20 11.15 3.36
CA PHE A 420 -24.03 9.72 3.58
C PHE A 420 -25.37 8.97 3.41
N ALA A 421 -25.45 8.24 2.31
CA ALA A 421 -26.68 7.64 1.81
C ALA A 421 -26.37 6.29 1.13
N PRO A 422 -25.87 5.28 1.86
CA PRO A 422 -25.28 4.06 1.30
C PRO A 422 -26.24 3.25 0.41
N ASN A 423 -27.54 3.37 0.63
CA ASN A 423 -28.57 2.68 -0.17
C ASN A 423 -29.08 3.52 -1.36
N TYR A 424 -28.67 4.77 -1.47
CA TYR A 424 -29.23 5.71 -2.44
C TYR A 424 -28.39 5.79 -3.70
N SER A 425 -29.06 5.89 -4.83
CA SER A 425 -28.42 6.36 -6.04
C SER A 425 -28.30 7.89 -6.00
N LEU A 426 -27.09 8.40 -6.23
CA LEU A 426 -26.76 9.82 -6.10
C LEU A 426 -26.65 10.46 -7.48
N GLY A 427 -27.08 11.71 -7.59
CA GLY A 427 -26.94 12.49 -8.80
C GLY A 427 -26.94 13.98 -8.52
N LYS A 428 -26.35 14.71 -9.45
CA LYS A 428 -26.37 16.16 -9.47
C LYS A 428 -26.57 16.64 -10.88
N THR A 429 -27.57 17.50 -11.09
CA THR A 429 -27.80 18.22 -12.34
C THR A 429 -27.71 19.73 -12.10
N GLY A 430 -27.45 20.52 -13.14
CA GLY A 430 -27.22 21.95 -13.04
C GLY A 430 -25.76 22.36 -12.80
N THR A 431 -25.53 23.67 -12.70
CA THR A 431 -24.20 24.30 -12.74
C THR A 431 -23.62 24.62 -11.36
N GLY A 432 -24.37 24.40 -10.29
CA GLY A 432 -23.91 24.67 -8.92
C GLY A 432 -22.63 23.91 -8.56
N ALA A 433 -21.80 24.46 -7.67
CA ALA A 433 -20.62 23.76 -7.18
C ALA A 433 -21.00 22.88 -5.98
N PHE A 434 -20.56 21.62 -5.96
CA PHE A 434 -20.65 20.78 -4.77
C PHE A 434 -19.25 20.53 -4.20
N VAL A 435 -18.95 21.10 -3.04
CA VAL A 435 -17.70 20.92 -2.31
C VAL A 435 -17.95 20.16 -1.02
N GLY A 436 -17.46 18.92 -0.92
CA GLY A 436 -17.59 18.12 0.28
C GLY A 436 -17.32 16.64 0.04
N ALA A 437 -18.23 15.78 0.48
CA ALA A 437 -18.14 14.34 0.27
C ALA A 437 -19.53 13.72 0.08
N ALA A 438 -19.65 12.84 -0.90
CA ALA A 438 -20.90 12.17 -1.27
C ALA A 438 -20.72 10.65 -1.30
N TRP A 439 -21.38 9.96 -0.40
CA TRP A 439 -21.24 8.52 -0.21
C TRP A 439 -22.58 7.83 -0.44
N GLY A 440 -22.65 6.87 -1.36
CA GLY A 440 -23.90 6.20 -1.69
C GLY A 440 -23.77 4.87 -2.40
N LYS A 441 -24.87 4.36 -2.95
CA LYS A 441 -24.88 3.08 -3.66
C LYS A 441 -24.13 3.22 -4.99
N ASN A 442 -24.51 4.21 -5.78
CA ASN A 442 -23.90 4.50 -7.08
C ASN A 442 -24.07 5.99 -7.42
N TRP A 443 -23.44 6.45 -8.51
CA TRP A 443 -23.54 7.83 -8.98
C TRP A 443 -24.00 7.91 -10.43
N GLY A 444 -24.96 8.78 -10.72
CA GLY A 444 -25.42 9.11 -12.07
C GLY A 444 -26.51 8.19 -12.61
N LYS A 445 -26.78 7.03 -12.00
CA LYS A 445 -27.77 6.05 -12.50
C LYS A 445 -29.24 6.45 -12.26
N ASN A 446 -29.48 7.66 -11.76
CA ASN A 446 -30.81 8.25 -11.61
C ASN A 446 -31.28 8.87 -12.92
N SER A 447 -32.42 8.39 -13.43
CA SER A 447 -33.01 8.95 -14.65
C SER A 447 -33.27 10.46 -14.51
N GLY A 448 -32.64 11.25 -15.38
CA GLY A 448 -32.77 12.71 -15.37
C GLY A 448 -31.99 13.45 -14.28
N CYS A 449 -31.08 12.77 -13.57
CA CYS A 449 -30.21 13.40 -12.56
C CYS A 449 -28.70 13.15 -12.72
N ALA A 450 -28.28 12.66 -13.89
CA ALA A 450 -26.87 12.56 -14.22
C ALA A 450 -26.23 13.94 -14.37
N SER A 451 -24.96 14.07 -13.95
CA SER A 451 -24.20 15.30 -14.14
C SER A 451 -23.88 15.50 -15.62
N PRO A 452 -24.03 16.74 -16.15
CA PRO A 452 -23.68 17.01 -17.55
C PRO A 452 -22.22 16.65 -17.86
N ASN A 453 -21.95 16.25 -19.09
CA ASN A 453 -20.61 15.85 -19.52
C ASN A 453 -19.55 16.92 -19.21
N ASN A 454 -18.42 16.46 -18.66
CA ASN A 454 -17.25 17.25 -18.27
C ASN A 454 -17.46 18.29 -17.15
N THR A 455 -18.59 18.25 -16.45
CA THR A 455 -18.81 19.07 -15.26
C THR A 455 -18.26 18.40 -14.01
N VAL A 456 -17.74 19.20 -13.09
CA VAL A 456 -17.30 18.72 -11.77
C VAL A 456 -18.56 18.44 -10.93
N ALA A 457 -18.75 17.16 -10.61
CA ALA A 457 -19.84 16.66 -9.82
C ALA A 457 -19.62 16.91 -8.33
N VAL A 458 -18.42 16.58 -7.83
CA VAL A 458 -18.02 16.77 -6.42
C VAL A 458 -16.55 17.17 -6.36
N THR A 459 -16.26 18.17 -5.54
CA THR A 459 -14.89 18.56 -5.12
C THR A 459 -14.71 18.17 -3.67
N GLN A 460 -13.60 17.53 -3.32
CA GLN A 460 -13.31 17.13 -1.95
C GLN A 460 -13.17 18.34 -1.03
N GLY A 461 -13.87 18.33 0.11
CA GLY A 461 -13.79 19.44 1.06
C GLY A 461 -14.11 19.14 2.52
N VAL A 462 -14.57 17.93 2.85
CA VAL A 462 -14.92 17.56 4.23
C VAL A 462 -13.72 16.93 4.93
N GLU A 463 -13.38 17.40 6.13
CA GLU A 463 -12.38 16.77 6.99
C GLU A 463 -12.97 15.65 7.85
N TRP A 464 -12.18 14.62 8.15
CA TRP A 464 -12.59 13.56 9.08
C TRP A 464 -12.92 14.08 10.48
N THR A 465 -12.31 15.20 10.88
CA THR A 465 -12.54 15.86 12.17
C THR A 465 -13.93 16.49 12.30
N GLU A 466 -14.60 16.74 11.16
CA GLU A 466 -15.95 17.31 11.08
C GLU A 466 -17.05 16.23 11.16
N LEU A 467 -16.65 14.98 10.92
CA LEU A 467 -17.54 13.82 10.88
C LEU A 467 -17.53 13.08 12.22
N ILE A 468 -18.53 12.21 12.42
CA ILE A 468 -18.49 11.30 13.56
C ILE A 468 -17.34 10.28 13.37
N ARG A 469 -16.66 9.93 14.47
CA ARG A 469 -15.42 9.13 14.41
C ARG A 469 -15.57 7.75 13.77
N ASN A 470 -16.76 7.18 13.81
CA ASN A 470 -17.01 5.81 13.33
C ASN A 470 -17.16 5.72 11.79
N LEU A 471 -17.13 6.86 11.08
CA LEU A 471 -17.19 6.88 9.61
C LEU A 471 -15.82 6.68 8.95
N GLN A 472 -14.72 6.97 9.66
CA GLN A 472 -13.38 6.73 9.11
C GLN A 472 -13.05 5.23 9.20
N PRO A 473 -12.68 4.57 8.09
CA PRO A 473 -12.35 3.14 8.13
C PRO A 473 -11.15 2.86 9.01
N ASN A 474 -11.21 1.76 9.76
CA ASN A 474 -10.06 1.27 10.51
C ASN A 474 -9.06 0.58 9.58
N PRO A 475 -7.75 0.61 9.90
CA PRO A 475 -6.73 -0.10 9.12
C PRO A 475 -7.05 -1.57 8.88
N SER A 476 -6.97 -2.00 7.61
CA SER A 476 -7.29 -3.36 7.20
C SER A 476 -6.07 -4.28 7.30
N LYS A 477 -6.29 -5.49 7.80
CA LYS A 477 -5.28 -6.56 7.78
C LYS A 477 -5.21 -7.31 6.43
N ASN A 478 -6.20 -7.11 5.55
CA ASN A 478 -6.33 -7.87 4.29
C ASN A 478 -5.44 -7.33 3.16
N LEU A 479 -5.08 -6.04 3.22
CA LEU A 479 -4.11 -5.41 2.32
C LEU A 479 -2.93 -4.90 3.16
N PRO A 480 -2.08 -5.80 3.66
CA PRO A 480 -0.99 -5.41 4.54
C PRO A 480 0.09 -4.63 3.80
N ARG A 481 0.94 -3.92 4.54
CA ARG A 481 2.18 -3.32 4.04
C ARG A 481 3.39 -3.91 4.77
N LEU A 482 4.50 -4.04 4.06
CA LEU A 482 5.77 -4.41 4.68
C LEU A 482 6.41 -3.16 5.28
N ASP A 483 6.92 -3.27 6.49
CA ASP A 483 7.72 -2.22 7.12
C ASP A 483 9.22 -2.33 6.73
N GLY A 484 10.05 -1.50 7.34
CA GLY A 484 11.51 -1.67 7.38
C GLY A 484 11.93 -3.02 7.96
N ILE A 485 13.16 -3.45 7.67
CA ILE A 485 13.74 -4.64 8.30
C ILE A 485 13.96 -4.30 9.78
N ALA A 486 13.29 -5.03 10.67
CA ALA A 486 13.37 -4.81 12.12
C ALA A 486 14.56 -5.54 12.74
N ASN A 487 14.92 -6.71 12.19
CA ASN A 487 16.09 -7.46 12.60
C ASN A 487 16.84 -7.99 11.38
N TRP A 488 18.17 -7.99 11.47
CA TRP A 488 19.06 -8.54 10.47
C TRP A 488 20.16 -9.31 11.20
N CYS A 489 20.35 -10.57 10.84
CA CYS A 489 21.31 -11.43 11.51
C CYS A 489 21.93 -12.43 10.52
N GLU A 490 23.23 -12.68 10.68
CA GLU A 490 23.98 -13.69 9.95
C GLU A 490 24.07 -14.95 10.81
N GLU A 491 23.78 -16.12 10.24
CA GLU A 491 23.87 -17.40 10.93
C GLU A 491 24.74 -18.41 10.17
N PRO A 492 25.24 -19.47 10.84
CA PRO A 492 26.00 -20.53 10.18
C PRO A 492 25.22 -21.21 9.04
N ILE A 493 25.94 -21.67 8.02
CA ILE A 493 25.33 -22.32 6.83
C ILE A 493 24.81 -23.73 7.16
N ASP A 494 25.40 -24.37 8.16
CA ASP A 494 25.07 -25.70 8.67
C ASP A 494 23.91 -25.70 9.68
N THR A 495 23.33 -24.53 9.97
CA THR A 495 22.11 -24.42 10.77
C THR A 495 20.97 -25.22 10.12
N ALA A 496 20.43 -26.17 10.88
CA ALA A 496 19.40 -27.09 10.42
C ALA A 496 18.18 -26.33 9.84
N PRO A 497 17.52 -26.85 8.78
CA PRO A 497 16.29 -26.24 8.26
C PRO A 497 15.23 -26.09 9.35
N GLY A 498 14.75 -24.86 9.57
CA GLY A 498 13.76 -24.54 10.61
C GLY A 498 14.34 -24.23 12.00
N ALA A 499 15.65 -24.35 12.20
CA ALA A 499 16.35 -23.76 13.33
C ALA A 499 16.92 -22.38 12.91
N SER A 500 16.88 -21.41 13.83
CA SER A 500 17.50 -20.09 13.66
C SER A 500 18.33 -19.80 14.91
N GLU A 501 19.57 -19.38 14.75
CA GLU A 501 20.38 -18.85 15.86
C GLU A 501 20.08 -17.36 16.13
N CYS A 502 19.38 -16.75 15.18
CA CYS A 502 18.89 -15.38 15.21
C CYS A 502 17.46 -15.38 15.78
N ASN A 503 17.34 -15.33 17.11
CA ASN A 503 16.04 -15.11 17.80
C ASN A 503 15.77 -13.62 17.97
#